data_AF-A0AA37QKT8-F1
#
_entry.id   AF-A0AA37QKT8-F1
#
_cell.length_a   1.000
_cell.length_b   1.000
_cell.length_c   1.000
_cell.angle_alpha   90.00
_cell.angle_beta   90.00
_cell.angle_gamma   90.00
#
_symmetry.space_group_name_H-M   'P 1'
#
loop_
_entity.id
_entity.type
_entity.pdbx_description
1 polymer ?
#
loop_
_entity_poly.entity_id
_entity_poly.type
_entity_poly.pdbx_seq_one_letter_code
_entity_poly.pdbx_strand_id
1 'polypeptide(L)'
;MRLASWVVGLAVNLAVVCAQSNLSTSSAETVAAPQFTKEWKALGKIGACAETTITKISDRGEKPLSPTPFKLGEKLDEDGEPLMDQGTYVQYQNGAEQIDAEWIAGVAHSKLGDPVRLCTVWKPKKCPPGDDRGRIYKATNLRTKETWQMSESWHSCGGA
;
A
#
# COMPACT_ATOMS: atom_id res chain seq x y z
N MET A 1 47.92 66.35 39.28
CA MET A 1 47.98 65.36 38.18
C MET A 1 46.84 64.38 38.37
N ARG A 2 45.77 64.52 37.58
CA ARG A 2 44.57 63.68 37.62
C ARG A 2 44.64 62.69 36.46
N LEU A 3 44.67 61.39 36.75
CA LEU A 3 44.56 60.32 35.77
C LEU A 3 43.07 60.00 35.59
N ALA A 4 42.58 60.23 34.36
CA ALA A 4 41.19 60.06 33.97
C ALA A 4 40.90 58.59 33.65
N SER A 5 39.86 58.05 34.29
CA SER A 5 39.31 56.71 34.06
C SER A 5 38.71 56.57 32.67
N TRP A 6 39.00 55.43 32.05
CA TRP A 6 38.39 54.98 30.79
C TRP A 6 36.92 54.60 31.00
N VAL A 7 36.04 55.08 30.14
CA VAL A 7 34.69 54.51 29.95
C VAL A 7 34.60 54.06 28.50
N VAL A 8 34.58 52.74 28.32
CA VAL A 8 34.29 52.07 27.05
C VAL A 8 32.77 52.09 26.88
N GLY A 9 32.27 52.94 25.98
CA GLY A 9 30.86 52.96 25.60
C GLY A 9 30.57 51.82 24.63
N LEU A 10 29.87 50.79 25.09
CA LEU A 10 29.25 49.79 24.23
C LEU A 10 28.06 50.43 23.50
N ALA A 11 28.17 50.58 22.18
CA ALA A 11 27.03 50.83 21.31
C ALA A 11 26.27 49.51 21.11
N VAL A 12 25.13 49.35 21.78
CA VAL A 12 24.19 48.26 21.52
C VAL A 12 23.38 48.64 20.28
N ASN A 13 23.75 48.05 19.14
CA ASN A 13 22.92 48.09 17.93
C ASN A 13 21.64 47.29 18.18
N LEU A 14 20.51 48.00 18.20
CA LEU A 14 19.18 47.40 18.26
C LEU A 14 18.84 46.84 16.87
N ALA A 15 19.30 45.63 16.58
CA ALA A 15 18.85 44.89 15.39
C ALA A 15 17.46 44.30 15.69
N VAL A 16 16.44 44.87 15.05
CA VAL A 16 15.10 44.27 14.98
C VAL A 16 15.23 42.97 14.17
N VAL A 17 15.31 41.84 14.87
CA VAL A 17 15.19 40.52 14.26
C VAL A 17 13.70 40.25 14.08
N CYS A 18 13.22 40.36 12.85
CA CYS A 18 11.92 39.81 12.49
C CYS A 18 11.98 38.29 12.72
N ALA A 19 11.35 37.82 13.78
CA ALA A 19 11.08 36.40 13.97
C ALA A 19 10.10 35.96 12.87
N GLN A 20 10.62 35.44 11.77
CA GLN A 20 9.83 34.67 10.82
C GLN A 20 9.55 33.32 11.48
N SER A 21 8.37 33.22 12.08
CA SER A 21 7.76 31.94 12.42
C SER A 21 7.58 31.15 11.13
N ASN A 22 8.57 30.31 10.82
CA ASN A 22 8.39 29.22 9.87
C ASN A 22 7.38 28.26 10.50
N LEU A 23 6.09 28.50 10.24
CA LEU A 23 5.11 27.44 10.29
C LEU A 23 5.61 26.39 9.30
N SER A 24 6.18 25.31 9.81
CA SER A 24 6.28 24.06 9.08
C SER A 24 4.87 23.68 8.69
N THR A 25 4.49 24.03 7.46
CA THR A 25 3.43 23.36 6.74
C THR A 25 3.82 21.89 6.71
N SER A 26 3.29 21.14 7.67
CA SER A 26 3.16 19.69 7.55
C SER A 26 2.23 19.48 6.37
N SER A 27 2.81 19.45 5.17
CA SER A 27 2.18 18.80 4.04
C SER A 27 1.95 17.38 4.49
N ALA A 28 0.73 17.08 4.94
CA ALA A 28 0.19 15.76 4.79
C ALA A 28 0.38 15.46 3.30
N GLU A 29 1.43 14.70 2.98
CA GLU A 29 1.50 14.02 1.71
C GLU A 29 0.23 13.17 1.67
N THR A 30 -0.78 13.68 0.98
CA THR A 30 -1.81 12.86 0.37
C THR A 30 -1.04 11.75 -0.32
N VAL A 31 -0.98 10.56 0.28
CA VAL A 31 -0.39 9.39 -0.33
C VAL A 31 -1.23 9.17 -1.57
N ALA A 32 -0.74 9.65 -2.71
CA ALA A 32 -1.41 9.48 -3.97
C ALA A 32 -1.65 7.98 -4.15
N ALA A 33 -2.84 7.61 -4.63
CA ALA A 33 -3.12 6.24 -5.02
C ALA A 33 -1.92 5.70 -5.82
N PRO A 34 -1.47 4.45 -5.58
CA PRO A 34 -0.28 3.93 -6.23
C PRO A 34 -0.41 4.15 -7.73
N GLN A 35 0.43 5.06 -8.26
CA GLN A 35 0.38 5.40 -9.67
C GLN A 35 0.67 4.12 -10.43
N PHE A 36 -0.17 3.77 -11.41
CA PHE A 36 0.02 2.65 -12.31
C PHE A 36 1.40 2.74 -12.97
N THR A 37 2.38 2.14 -12.30
CA THR A 37 3.79 2.30 -12.63
C THR A 37 4.05 1.70 -14.01
N LYS A 38 5.20 2.05 -14.59
CA LYS A 38 5.66 1.40 -15.83
C LYS A 38 5.73 -0.13 -15.66
N GLU A 39 6.04 -0.56 -14.44
CA GLU A 39 6.17 -1.94 -14.00
C GLU A 39 4.79 -2.62 -13.90
N TRP A 40 3.74 -1.94 -13.44
CA TRP A 40 2.36 -2.46 -13.52
C TRP A 40 1.90 -2.63 -14.97
N LYS A 41 2.20 -1.65 -15.84
CA LYS A 41 1.87 -1.77 -17.27
C LYS A 41 2.58 -2.96 -17.92
N ALA A 42 3.76 -3.33 -17.45
CA ALA A 42 4.50 -4.49 -17.96
C ALA A 42 3.77 -5.82 -17.69
N LEU A 43 2.96 -5.90 -16.62
CA LEU A 43 2.08 -7.04 -16.34
C LEU A 43 0.83 -7.08 -17.25
N GLY A 44 0.65 -6.11 -18.15
CA GLY A 44 -0.51 -6.04 -19.04
C GLY A 44 -0.65 -7.16 -20.08
N LYS A 45 0.33 -8.08 -20.21
CA LYS A 45 0.30 -9.21 -21.16
C LYS A 45 0.24 -10.55 -20.43
N ILE A 46 -0.54 -11.50 -20.94
CA ILE A 46 -0.53 -12.88 -20.43
C ILE A 46 0.89 -13.46 -20.59
N GLY A 47 1.39 -14.10 -19.53
CA GLY A 47 2.75 -14.64 -19.43
C GLY A 47 3.80 -13.63 -18.99
N ALA A 48 3.50 -12.33 -18.94
CA ALA A 48 4.43 -11.34 -18.41
C ALA A 48 4.59 -11.52 -16.90
N CYS A 49 5.83 -11.39 -16.42
CA CYS A 49 6.16 -11.46 -15.01
C CYS A 49 6.99 -10.26 -14.57
N ALA A 50 6.83 -9.87 -13.32
CA ALA A 50 7.68 -8.88 -12.65
C ALA A 50 7.97 -9.36 -11.22
N GLU A 51 9.17 -9.05 -10.74
CA GLU A 51 9.48 -9.16 -9.31
C GLU A 51 9.14 -7.85 -8.61
N THR A 52 8.61 -7.95 -7.40
CA THR A 52 8.18 -6.83 -6.58
C THR A 52 8.25 -7.22 -5.11
N THR A 53 7.80 -6.35 -4.20
CA THR A 53 7.76 -6.62 -2.77
C THR A 53 6.36 -6.33 -2.23
N ILE A 54 5.95 -7.05 -1.18
CA ILE A 54 4.67 -6.81 -0.52
C ILE A 54 4.74 -5.52 0.29
N THR A 55 3.78 -4.62 0.12
CA THR A 55 3.66 -3.35 0.84
C THR A 55 2.46 -3.27 1.76
N LYS A 56 1.41 -4.07 1.51
CA LYS A 56 0.23 -4.18 2.39
C LYS A 56 -0.31 -5.61 2.37
N ILE A 57 -0.75 -6.09 3.54
CA ILE A 57 -1.54 -7.32 3.72
C ILE A 57 -2.71 -6.97 4.62
N SER A 58 -3.93 -7.28 4.18
CA SER A 58 -5.15 -7.09 4.97
C SER A 58 -6.24 -8.08 4.53
N ASP A 59 -7.35 -8.11 5.24
CA ASP A 59 -8.61 -8.54 4.64
C ASP A 59 -9.16 -7.46 3.69
N ARG A 60 -10.30 -7.73 3.03
CA ARG A 60 -10.93 -6.74 2.13
C ARG A 60 -11.53 -5.54 2.85
N GLY A 61 -11.78 -5.65 4.14
CA GLY A 61 -12.23 -4.55 5.01
C GLY A 61 -11.08 -3.71 5.56
N GLU A 62 -9.87 -3.88 5.02
CA GLU A 62 -8.64 -3.21 5.45
C GLU A 62 -8.20 -3.50 6.89
N LYS A 63 -8.75 -4.54 7.53
CA LYS A 63 -8.29 -5.01 8.84
C LYS A 63 -7.12 -5.99 8.66
N PRO A 64 -6.28 -6.20 9.69
CA PRO A 64 -5.21 -7.20 9.59
C PRO A 64 -5.75 -8.57 9.18
N LEU A 65 -5.12 -9.18 8.18
CA LEU A 65 -5.48 -10.53 7.74
C LEU A 65 -5.26 -11.53 8.88
N SER A 66 -6.25 -12.38 9.13
CA SER A 66 -6.14 -13.42 10.15
C SER A 66 -5.01 -14.40 9.81
N PRO A 67 -4.17 -14.83 10.78
CA PRO A 67 -3.13 -15.83 10.54
C PRO A 67 -3.69 -17.24 10.32
N THR A 68 -4.97 -17.46 10.63
CA THR A 68 -5.68 -18.73 10.42
C THR A 68 -6.91 -18.54 9.55
N PRO A 69 -7.34 -19.58 8.81
CA PRO A 69 -8.57 -19.54 8.02
C PRO A 69 -9.78 -19.12 8.85
N PHE A 70 -10.71 -18.43 8.19
CA PHE A 70 -12.00 -18.10 8.78
C PHE A 70 -12.81 -19.37 9.09
N LYS A 71 -13.51 -19.38 10.23
CA LYS A 71 -14.47 -20.43 10.59
C LYS A 71 -15.84 -19.81 10.85
N LEU A 72 -16.82 -20.21 10.03
CA LEU A 72 -18.19 -19.73 10.15
C LEU A 72 -18.76 -20.05 11.54
N GLY A 73 -19.34 -19.04 12.19
CA GLY A 73 -19.95 -19.15 13.52
C GLY A 73 -18.96 -19.06 14.70
N GLU A 74 -17.64 -18.92 14.45
CA GLU A 74 -16.67 -18.71 15.53
C GLU A 74 -16.74 -17.29 16.11
N LYS A 75 -17.13 -16.31 15.28
CA LYS A 75 -17.31 -14.91 15.68
C LYS A 75 -18.66 -14.40 15.22
N LEU A 76 -19.27 -13.56 16.03
CA LEU A 76 -20.54 -12.89 15.75
C LEU A 76 -20.31 -11.38 15.55
N ASP A 77 -21.17 -10.73 14.78
CA ASP A 77 -21.26 -9.27 14.71
C ASP A 77 -22.04 -8.69 15.91
N GLU A 78 -22.30 -7.37 15.85
CA GLU A 78 -22.99 -6.63 16.93
C GLU A 78 -24.46 -7.07 17.11
N ASP A 79 -25.07 -7.61 16.05
CA ASP A 79 -26.44 -8.11 16.05
C ASP A 79 -26.53 -9.59 16.45
N GLY A 80 -25.38 -10.24 16.69
CA GLY A 80 -25.29 -11.65 17.07
C GLY A 80 -25.30 -12.62 15.89
N GLU A 81 -25.16 -12.12 14.66
CA GLU A 81 -25.10 -12.94 13.46
C GLU A 81 -23.67 -13.41 13.19
N PRO A 82 -23.47 -14.61 12.61
CA PRO A 82 -22.13 -15.07 12.24
C PRO A 82 -21.42 -14.07 11.33
N LEU A 83 -20.20 -13.68 11.70
CA LEU A 83 -19.35 -12.94 10.77
C LEU A 83 -19.09 -13.76 9.52
N MET A 84 -18.89 -13.08 8.40
CA MET A 84 -18.49 -13.70 7.13
C MET A 84 -17.00 -13.50 6.89
N ASP A 85 -16.39 -14.39 6.11
CA ASP A 85 -15.00 -14.21 5.67
C ASP A 85 -14.87 -12.90 4.89
N GLN A 86 -13.97 -12.04 5.36
CA GLN A 86 -13.65 -10.78 4.72
C GLN A 86 -12.62 -10.98 3.60
N GLY A 87 -12.14 -12.20 3.37
CA GLY A 87 -11.24 -12.55 2.28
C GLY A 87 -9.84 -11.99 2.45
N THR A 88 -9.13 -11.88 1.33
CA THR A 88 -7.71 -11.52 1.32
C THR A 88 -7.42 -10.37 0.39
N TYR A 89 -6.57 -9.45 0.83
CA TYR A 89 -6.06 -8.34 0.05
C TYR A 89 -4.55 -8.17 0.24
N VAL A 90 -3.83 -7.94 -0.87
CA VAL A 90 -2.39 -7.69 -0.87
C VAL A 90 -2.03 -6.60 -1.89
N GLN A 91 -1.19 -5.66 -1.50
CA GLN A 91 -0.59 -4.68 -2.41
C GLN A 91 0.91 -4.91 -2.55
N TYR A 92 1.42 -4.51 -3.71
CA TYR A 92 2.82 -4.62 -4.07
C TYR A 92 3.46 -3.26 -4.38
N GLN A 93 4.78 -3.19 -4.22
CA GLN A 93 5.55 -1.94 -4.42
C GLN A 93 5.49 -1.42 -5.86
N ASN A 94 5.27 -2.28 -6.85
CA ASN A 94 5.08 -1.85 -8.24
C ASN A 94 3.66 -1.32 -8.52
N GLY A 95 2.80 -1.20 -7.51
CA GLY A 95 1.43 -0.71 -7.63
C GLY A 95 0.42 -1.77 -8.11
N ALA A 96 0.85 -3.02 -8.33
CA ALA A 96 -0.09 -4.12 -8.49
C ALA A 96 -0.75 -4.45 -7.14
N GLU A 97 -1.95 -5.02 -7.22
CA GLU A 97 -2.67 -5.53 -6.07
C GLU A 97 -3.32 -6.87 -6.44
N GLN A 98 -3.75 -7.59 -5.42
CA GLN A 98 -4.61 -8.76 -5.57
C GLN A 98 -5.67 -8.79 -4.47
N ILE A 99 -6.88 -9.18 -4.84
CA ILE A 99 -8.03 -9.31 -3.97
C ILE A 99 -8.76 -10.63 -4.23
N ASP A 100 -9.23 -11.25 -3.15
CA ASP A 100 -10.04 -12.48 -3.19
C ASP A 100 -11.07 -12.47 -2.06
N ALA A 101 -12.21 -13.13 -2.29
CA ALA A 101 -13.25 -13.31 -1.28
C ALA A 101 -12.84 -14.36 -0.23
N GLU A 102 -11.90 -15.23 -0.56
CA GLU A 102 -11.40 -16.30 0.31
C GLU A 102 -10.16 -15.88 1.11
N TRP A 103 -9.95 -16.54 2.24
CA TRP A 103 -8.68 -16.53 2.95
C TRP A 103 -7.59 -17.29 2.16
N ILE A 104 -6.47 -16.63 1.88
CA ILE A 104 -5.37 -17.18 1.07
C ILE A 104 -4.14 -17.44 1.93
N ALA A 105 -3.84 -18.72 2.16
CA ALA A 105 -2.73 -19.16 3.02
C ALA A 105 -1.38 -18.52 2.67
N GLY A 106 -1.02 -18.51 1.38
CA GLY A 106 0.26 -17.95 0.93
C GLY A 106 0.42 -16.47 1.26
N VAL A 107 -0.67 -15.70 1.29
CA VAL A 107 -0.66 -14.31 1.72
C VAL A 107 -0.61 -14.21 3.25
N ALA A 108 -1.38 -15.03 3.97
CA ALA A 108 -1.38 -15.04 5.43
C ALA A 108 -0.03 -15.42 6.06
N HIS A 109 0.77 -16.25 5.38
CA HIS A 109 2.14 -16.61 5.79
C HIS A 109 3.21 -15.64 5.28
N SER A 110 2.83 -14.68 4.44
CA SER A 110 3.70 -13.63 3.94
C SER A 110 3.90 -12.51 4.96
N LYS A 111 4.89 -11.65 4.70
CA LYS A 111 5.20 -10.45 5.49
C LYS A 111 5.43 -9.25 4.58
N LEU A 112 5.28 -8.06 5.14
CA LEU A 112 5.68 -6.83 4.46
C LEU A 112 7.17 -6.89 4.10
N GLY A 113 7.51 -6.45 2.89
CA GLY A 113 8.86 -6.52 2.34
C GLY A 113 9.22 -7.85 1.70
N ASP A 114 8.37 -8.89 1.78
CA ASP A 114 8.68 -10.17 1.14
C ASP A 114 8.80 -10.00 -0.38
N PRO A 115 9.86 -10.55 -1.01
CA PRO A 115 10.00 -10.54 -2.45
C PRO A 115 8.97 -11.48 -3.08
N VAL A 116 8.26 -11.01 -4.10
CA VAL A 116 7.22 -11.76 -4.81
C VAL A 116 7.48 -11.70 -6.31
N ARG A 117 7.38 -12.85 -6.97
CA ARG A 117 7.25 -12.92 -8.43
C ARG A 117 5.78 -12.95 -8.80
N LEU A 118 5.34 -11.93 -9.54
CA LEU A 118 3.97 -11.77 -10.01
C LEU A 118 3.93 -12.04 -11.51
N CYS A 119 3.04 -12.92 -11.97
CA CYS A 119 2.88 -13.26 -13.39
C CYS A 119 1.41 -13.19 -13.80
N THR A 120 1.12 -12.53 -14.92
CA THR A 120 -0.23 -12.45 -15.47
C THR A 120 -0.60 -13.75 -16.14
N VAL A 121 -1.59 -14.45 -15.60
CA VAL A 121 -2.03 -15.75 -16.12
C VAL A 121 -3.32 -15.66 -16.91
N TRP A 122 -4.12 -14.61 -16.67
CA TRP A 122 -5.36 -14.39 -17.39
C TRP A 122 -5.71 -12.91 -17.51
N LYS A 123 -6.43 -12.57 -18.57
CA LYS A 123 -7.03 -11.26 -18.79
C LYS A 123 -8.45 -11.39 -19.34
N PRO A 124 -9.37 -10.50 -18.93
CA PRO A 124 -10.69 -10.44 -19.51
C PRO A 124 -10.62 -10.00 -20.98
N LYS A 125 -11.59 -10.46 -21.76
CA LYS A 125 -11.73 -10.15 -23.18
C LYS A 125 -12.84 -9.13 -23.37
N LYS A 126 -12.80 -8.37 -24.47
CA LYS A 126 -13.82 -7.39 -24.86
C LYS A 126 -14.04 -6.28 -23.81
N CYS A 127 -12.97 -5.84 -23.16
CA CYS A 127 -13.03 -4.71 -22.25
C CYS A 127 -13.29 -3.40 -22.99
N PRO A 128 -14.03 -2.45 -22.40
CA PRO A 128 -14.12 -1.09 -22.92
C PRO A 128 -12.74 -0.45 -23.07
N PRO A 129 -12.54 0.47 -24.04
CA PRO A 129 -11.28 1.19 -24.18
C PRO A 129 -10.87 1.88 -22.87
N GLY A 130 -9.67 1.55 -22.37
CA GLY A 130 -9.12 2.13 -21.14
C GLY A 130 -9.49 1.40 -19.84
N ASP A 131 -10.37 0.40 -19.87
CA ASP A 131 -10.67 -0.44 -18.70
C ASP A 131 -9.91 -1.77 -18.79
N ASP A 132 -8.76 -1.86 -18.11
CA ASP A 132 -7.91 -3.05 -18.12
C ASP A 132 -8.03 -3.92 -16.86
N ARG A 133 -9.04 -3.64 -16.01
CA ARG A 133 -9.24 -4.30 -14.70
C ARG A 133 -9.60 -5.78 -14.85
N GLY A 134 -9.38 -6.54 -13.78
CA GLY A 134 -9.82 -7.93 -13.66
C GLY A 134 -8.79 -8.95 -14.15
N ARG A 135 -7.52 -8.58 -14.26
CA ARG A 135 -6.47 -9.54 -14.58
C ARG A 135 -6.35 -10.55 -13.44
N ILE A 136 -5.97 -11.78 -13.73
CA ILE A 136 -5.57 -12.73 -12.67
C ILE A 136 -4.06 -12.81 -12.67
N TYR A 137 -3.47 -12.59 -11.51
CA TYR A 137 -2.06 -12.80 -11.28
C TYR A 137 -1.83 -14.11 -10.55
N LYS A 138 -0.79 -14.85 -10.96
CA LYS A 138 -0.15 -15.86 -10.13
C LYS A 138 1.01 -15.19 -9.40
N ALA A 139 0.98 -15.25 -8.09
CA ALA A 139 2.07 -14.79 -7.24
C ALA A 139 2.88 -15.97 -6.71
N THR A 140 4.15 -15.73 -6.44
CA THR A 140 5.02 -16.65 -5.72
C THR A 140 5.86 -15.83 -4.75
N ASN A 141 5.65 -16.04 -3.45
CA ASN A 141 6.52 -15.45 -2.44
C ASN A 141 7.88 -16.15 -2.52
N LEU A 142 8.94 -15.41 -2.82
CA LEU A 142 10.27 -15.96 -3.03
C LEU A 142 10.97 -16.33 -1.71
N ARG A 143 10.46 -15.86 -0.56
CA ARG A 143 10.90 -16.31 0.79
C ARG A 143 10.23 -17.61 1.19
N THR A 144 8.90 -17.69 1.17
CA THR A 144 8.15 -18.89 1.64
C THR A 144 8.02 -19.97 0.57
N LYS A 145 8.22 -19.63 -0.70
CA LYS A 145 7.96 -20.45 -1.90
C LYS A 145 6.48 -20.80 -2.14
N GLU A 146 5.59 -20.26 -1.33
CA GLU A 146 4.15 -20.45 -1.52
C GLU A 146 3.64 -19.63 -2.71
N THR A 147 2.56 -20.12 -3.32
CA THR A 147 1.98 -19.52 -4.52
C THR A 147 0.48 -19.37 -4.37
N TRP A 148 -0.07 -18.32 -4.96
CA TRP A 148 -1.52 -18.10 -5.02
C TRP A 148 -1.91 -17.48 -6.36
N GLN A 149 -3.19 -17.60 -6.71
CA GLN A 149 -3.80 -16.95 -7.86
C GLN A 149 -5.02 -16.18 -7.39
N MET A 150 -5.05 -14.88 -7.65
CA MET A 150 -6.11 -13.98 -7.20
C MET A 150 -6.29 -12.88 -8.26
N SER A 151 -7.48 -12.29 -8.27
CA SER A 151 -7.81 -11.18 -9.17
C SER A 151 -7.07 -9.90 -8.77
N GLU A 152 -6.67 -9.09 -9.74
CA GLU A 152 -6.10 -7.76 -9.53
C GLU A 152 -7.15 -6.71 -9.14
N SER A 153 -8.42 -7.01 -9.36
CA SER A 153 -9.52 -6.11 -8.99
C SER A 153 -10.74 -6.92 -8.56
N TRP A 154 -11.56 -6.33 -7.69
CA TRP A 154 -12.80 -6.96 -7.25
C TRP A 154 -13.76 -7.20 -8.41
N HIS A 155 -13.75 -6.29 -9.39
CA HIS A 155 -14.60 -6.36 -10.56
C HIS A 155 -13.74 -6.57 -11.81
N SER A 156 -14.26 -7.37 -12.74
CA SER A 156 -13.72 -7.44 -14.10
C SER A 156 -14.02 -6.15 -14.88
N CYS A 157 -13.27 -5.90 -15.95
CA CYS A 157 -13.56 -4.81 -16.87
C CYS A 157 -15.01 -4.85 -17.40
N GLY A 158 -15.58 -3.69 -17.71
CA GLY A 158 -16.92 -3.58 -18.31
C GLY A 158 -18.09 -3.43 -17.35
N GLY A 159 -17.85 -3.31 -16.04
CA GLY A 159 -18.90 -3.03 -15.05
C GLY A 159 -18.41 -3.17 -13.61
N ALA A 160 -19.34 -3.04 -12.67
CA ALA A 160 -19.22 -3.41 -11.27
C ALA A 160 -20.43 -4.27 -10.90
#